data_AF-A0AA39USW2-F1
#
_entry.id   AF-A0AA39USW2-F1
#
_cell.length_a   1.000
_cell.length_b   1.000
_cell.length_c   1.000
_cell.angle_alpha   90.00
_cell.angle_beta   90.00
_cell.angle_gamma   90.00
#
_symmetry.space_group_name_H-M   'P 1'
#
loop_
_entity.id
_entity.type
_entity.pdbx_description
1 polymer ?
#
loop_
_entity_poly.entity_id
_entity_poly.type
_entity_poly.pdbx_seq_one_letter_code
_entity_poly.pdbx_strand_id
1 'polypeptide(L)'
;MSTIFGSTVQPATVSLFSSTGSGPLHLFESAQDNSLPEDSFLHFLEDSSSEPIPESPRKLISPPSIESNVCDGNGYSLCQTVLHIQSPTLRTTYIKSKGDLGLNHPWFSLQVRSLGREWSFEVGVVDQMKRVRTVRLSTFQKSARLKLPVRGKPALLHLPLSFPMASESSHLLTAWSTVTLNLPSLMPHFSDMSLLRDDDDASRSASTVAVGAFSHVSYVKIYSTCRLRRIWFSQERPGADLPWEFQLYSDA
;
A
#
# COMPACT_ATOMS: atom_id res chain seq x y z
N MET A 1 -23.32 3.28 9.78
CA MET A 1 -22.39 4.18 9.06
C MET A 1 -22.61 3.97 7.58
N SER A 2 -22.76 5.04 6.81
CA SER A 2 -22.81 4.96 5.35
C SER A 2 -21.41 4.64 4.83
N THR A 3 -21.31 3.61 4.00
CA THR A 3 -20.07 3.27 3.27
C THR A 3 -20.12 3.93 1.90
N ILE A 4 -18.97 4.36 1.39
CA ILE A 4 -18.86 5.15 0.15
C ILE A 4 -19.34 4.34 -1.07
N PHE A 5 -18.92 3.08 -1.16
CA PHE A 5 -19.26 2.20 -2.29
C PHE A 5 -20.28 1.11 -1.96
N GLY A 6 -20.81 1.05 -0.73
CA GLY A 6 -21.65 -0.09 -0.30
C GLY A 6 -23.03 -0.15 -0.96
N SER A 7 -23.56 0.98 -1.45
CA SER A 7 -24.82 1.03 -2.21
C SER A 7 -24.62 1.05 -3.73
N THR A 8 -23.37 1.02 -4.20
CA THR A 8 -23.05 1.09 -5.63
C THR A 8 -22.87 -0.32 -6.20
N VAL A 9 -23.19 -0.52 -7.48
CA VAL A 9 -22.85 -1.76 -8.19
C VAL A 9 -21.32 -1.85 -8.29
N GLN A 10 -20.74 -2.88 -7.67
CA GLN A 10 -19.29 -3.09 -7.65
C GLN A 10 -18.89 -4.03 -8.79
N PRO A 11 -18.21 -3.55 -9.85
CA PRO A 11 -17.72 -4.41 -10.93
C PRO A 11 -16.67 -5.41 -10.42
N ALA A 12 -16.30 -6.38 -11.25
CA ALA A 12 -15.31 -7.40 -10.90
C ALA A 12 -13.96 -6.81 -10.47
N THR A 13 -13.58 -5.68 -11.05
CA THR A 13 -12.36 -4.94 -10.72
C THR A 13 -12.70 -3.47 -10.46
N VAL A 14 -12.22 -2.92 -9.35
CA VAL A 14 -12.39 -1.50 -8.97
C VAL A 14 -11.04 -0.84 -8.80
N SER A 15 -10.75 0.18 -9.58
CA SER A 15 -9.58 1.04 -9.38
C SER A 15 -9.89 2.10 -8.33
N LEU A 16 -9.15 2.10 -7.22
CA LEU A 16 -9.27 3.09 -6.15
C LEU A 16 -8.36 4.30 -6.41
N PHE A 17 -7.18 4.07 -6.96
CA PHE A 17 -6.19 5.11 -7.28
C PHE A 17 -5.56 4.83 -8.65
N SER A 18 -5.42 5.87 -9.45
CA SER A 18 -4.65 5.88 -10.69
C SER A 18 -3.94 7.22 -10.83
N SER A 19 -2.61 7.19 -10.93
CA SER A 19 -1.79 8.40 -11.04
C SER A 19 -2.02 9.20 -12.31
N THR A 20 -2.54 8.58 -13.37
CA THR A 20 -2.89 9.22 -14.64
C THR A 20 -4.36 9.65 -14.74
N GLY A 21 -5.13 9.50 -13.64
CA GLY A 21 -6.51 9.97 -13.58
C GLY A 21 -6.60 11.49 -13.49
N SER A 22 -7.76 12.07 -13.82
CA SER A 22 -8.00 13.52 -13.72
C SER A 22 -8.04 14.06 -12.29
N GLY A 23 -8.33 13.22 -11.31
CA GLY A 23 -8.31 13.57 -9.88
C GLY A 23 -7.81 12.42 -9.01
N PRO A 24 -6.52 12.04 -9.08
CA PRO A 24 -6.00 10.82 -8.45
C PRO A 24 -6.23 10.74 -6.94
N LEU A 25 -6.23 11.90 -6.25
CA LEU A 25 -6.37 11.99 -4.79
C LEU A 25 -7.79 12.37 -4.32
N HIS A 26 -8.81 12.38 -5.19
CA HIS A 26 -10.16 12.81 -4.80
C HIS A 26 -10.70 12.00 -3.60
N LEU A 27 -10.51 10.67 -3.65
CA LEU A 27 -10.92 9.73 -2.60
C LEU A 27 -9.93 9.63 -1.43
N PHE A 28 -8.82 10.37 -1.46
CA PHE A 28 -7.75 10.30 -0.47
C PHE A 28 -7.62 11.60 0.31
N GLU A 29 -7.39 11.48 1.61
CA GLU A 29 -6.79 12.51 2.45
C GLU A 29 -5.28 12.31 2.47
N SER A 30 -4.52 13.41 2.48
CA SER A 30 -3.07 13.38 2.60
C SER A 30 -2.65 14.04 3.91
N ALA A 31 -1.70 13.43 4.60
CA ALA A 31 -0.97 14.04 5.70
C ALA A 31 0.49 14.26 5.27
N GLN A 32 1.05 15.39 5.69
CA GLN A 32 2.45 15.76 5.45
C GLN A 32 3.06 16.28 6.76
N ASP A 33 4.35 16.04 6.93
CA ASP A 33 5.10 16.54 8.08
C ASP A 33 5.49 18.00 7.88
N ASN A 34 4.71 18.91 8.47
CA ASN A 34 4.96 20.35 8.37
C ASN A 34 6.26 20.81 9.04
N SER A 35 6.90 19.96 9.85
CA SER A 35 8.21 20.28 10.46
C SER A 35 9.38 20.11 9.50
N LEU A 36 9.19 19.36 8.40
CA LEU A 36 10.24 19.04 7.42
C LEU A 36 9.75 19.30 5.98
N PRO A 37 9.46 20.57 5.63
CA PRO A 37 8.85 20.92 4.33
C PRO A 37 9.78 20.66 3.12
N GLU A 38 11.09 20.53 3.33
CA GLU A 38 12.06 20.20 2.27
C GLU A 38 11.99 18.73 1.87
N ASP A 39 11.71 17.84 2.83
CA ASP A 39 11.83 16.39 2.63
C ASP A 39 10.48 15.67 2.65
N SER A 40 9.44 16.29 3.21
CA SER A 40 8.12 15.70 3.43
C SER A 40 7.07 16.30 2.51
N PHE A 41 6.79 15.62 1.40
CA PHE A 41 5.84 16.11 0.41
C PHE A 41 5.27 14.99 -0.46
N LEU A 42 4.18 15.33 -1.14
CA LEU A 42 3.57 14.55 -2.21
C LEU A 42 3.74 15.33 -3.51
N HIS A 43 4.14 14.66 -4.58
CA HIS A 43 4.36 15.30 -5.87
C HIS A 43 4.06 14.35 -7.02
N PHE A 44 3.38 14.83 -8.06
CA PHE A 44 3.20 14.07 -9.28
C PHE A 44 4.36 14.37 -10.22
N LEU A 45 5.03 13.32 -10.67
CA LEU A 45 6.15 13.40 -11.60
C LEU A 45 6.13 12.22 -12.55
N GLU A 46 6.81 12.33 -13.67
CA GLU A 46 7.08 11.23 -14.58
C GLU A 46 8.20 10.34 -14.02
N ASP A 47 8.00 9.02 -14.03
CA ASP A 47 8.94 8.09 -13.38
C ASP A 47 10.32 8.03 -14.05
N SER A 48 10.40 8.18 -15.38
CA SER A 48 11.66 8.17 -16.14
C SER A 48 12.48 9.44 -15.95
N SER A 49 11.87 10.62 -16.13
CA SER A 49 12.54 11.92 -16.09
C SER A 49 12.60 12.54 -14.68
N SER A 50 11.70 12.13 -13.79
CA SER A 50 11.48 12.77 -12.48
C SER A 50 11.02 14.23 -12.56
N GLU A 51 10.36 14.59 -13.66
CA GLU A 51 9.81 15.92 -13.91
C GLU A 51 8.28 15.97 -13.74
N PRO A 52 7.68 17.12 -13.38
CA PRO A 52 8.33 18.37 -13.04
C PRO A 52 9.08 18.29 -11.70
N ILE A 53 10.13 19.09 -11.54
CA ILE A 53 10.84 19.21 -10.26
C ILE A 53 9.90 19.90 -9.25
N PRO A 54 9.82 19.42 -8.00
CA PRO A 54 8.97 20.05 -7.00
C PRO A 54 9.47 21.46 -6.67
N GLU A 55 8.54 22.37 -6.36
CA GLU A 55 8.86 23.75 -6.00
C GLU A 55 9.75 23.82 -4.75
N SER A 56 10.69 24.76 -4.74
CA SER A 56 11.54 25.02 -3.58
C SER A 56 10.68 25.29 -2.33
N PRO A 57 11.04 24.75 -1.14
CA PRO A 57 12.35 24.21 -0.78
C PRO A 57 12.48 22.68 -0.92
N ARG A 58 11.56 22.03 -1.63
CA ARG A 58 11.49 20.56 -1.71
C ARG A 58 12.68 19.97 -2.46
N LYS A 59 13.30 18.94 -1.88
CA LYS A 59 14.44 18.22 -2.45
C LYS A 59 14.01 16.81 -2.82
N LEU A 60 13.99 16.51 -4.12
CA LEU A 60 13.58 15.20 -4.61
C LEU A 60 14.69 14.17 -4.41
N ILE A 61 14.38 13.04 -3.77
CA ILE A 61 15.28 11.88 -3.74
C ILE A 61 15.07 11.00 -4.98
N SER A 62 16.17 10.58 -5.57
CA SER A 62 16.13 9.61 -6.67
C SER A 62 15.92 8.18 -6.13
N PRO A 63 15.15 7.34 -6.83
CA PRO A 63 15.09 5.92 -6.53
C PRO A 63 16.46 5.26 -6.73
N PRO A 64 16.75 4.14 -6.05
CA PRO A 64 17.99 3.39 -6.29
C PRO A 64 18.06 2.91 -7.74
N SER A 65 19.27 3.00 -8.31
CA SER A 65 19.62 2.45 -9.62
C SER A 65 19.47 0.92 -9.62
N ILE A 66 18.93 0.37 -10.72
CA ILE A 66 18.95 -1.08 -10.97
C ILE A 66 20.14 -1.36 -11.86
N GLU A 67 21.15 -2.07 -11.35
CA GLU A 67 22.24 -2.58 -12.19
C GLU A 67 21.68 -3.52 -13.28
N SER A 68 21.33 -2.98 -14.44
CA SER A 68 21.00 -3.71 -15.65
C SER A 68 22.19 -3.64 -16.60
N ASN A 69 22.60 -4.77 -17.17
CA ASN A 69 23.64 -4.85 -18.24
C ASN A 69 23.19 -4.22 -19.58
N VAL A 70 22.10 -3.44 -19.56
CA VAL A 70 21.56 -2.65 -20.68
C VAL A 70 21.58 -1.20 -20.22
N CYS A 71 22.01 -0.32 -21.12
CA CYS A 71 22.28 1.10 -20.99
C CYS A 71 21.51 1.79 -19.83
N ASP A 72 22.25 2.48 -18.97
CA ASP A 72 21.78 3.44 -17.96
C ASP A 72 21.30 2.94 -16.59
N GLY A 73 21.55 1.68 -16.22
CA GLY A 73 21.57 1.27 -14.79
C GLY A 73 20.32 1.63 -13.97
N ASN A 74 19.17 1.84 -14.61
CA ASN A 74 17.91 2.20 -13.95
C ASN A 74 16.82 1.15 -14.15
N GLY A 75 17.11 0.04 -14.84
CA GLY A 75 16.10 -0.90 -15.32
C GLY A 75 15.10 -0.21 -16.26
N TYR A 76 14.13 -0.93 -16.81
CA TYR A 76 13.13 -0.24 -17.62
C TYR A 76 12.23 0.63 -16.71
N SER A 77 12.35 1.94 -16.87
CA SER A 77 11.58 2.96 -16.16
C SER A 77 10.22 3.16 -16.84
N LEU A 78 9.18 3.50 -16.09
CA LEU A 78 7.87 3.78 -16.68
C LEU A 78 7.85 5.22 -17.22
N CYS A 79 7.50 5.42 -18.48
CA CYS A 79 7.24 6.76 -19.04
C CYS A 79 5.82 7.22 -18.70
N GLN A 80 5.50 7.25 -17.41
CA GLN A 80 4.17 7.60 -16.92
C GLN A 80 4.25 8.49 -15.68
N THR A 81 3.25 9.35 -15.52
CA THR A 81 3.04 10.12 -14.30
C THR A 81 2.73 9.19 -13.14
N VAL A 82 3.45 9.36 -12.03
CA VAL A 82 3.31 8.60 -10.78
C VAL A 82 3.26 9.57 -9.61
N LEU A 83 2.66 9.12 -8.51
CA LEU A 83 2.66 9.89 -7.27
C LEU A 83 3.90 9.54 -6.45
N HIS A 84 4.80 10.51 -6.32
CA HIS A 84 5.95 10.44 -5.41
C HIS A 84 5.53 10.90 -4.02
N ILE A 85 5.70 10.04 -3.02
CA ILE A 85 5.45 10.36 -1.61
C ILE A 85 6.77 10.24 -0.87
N GLN A 86 7.25 11.34 -0.30
CA GLN A 86 8.56 11.40 0.35
C GLN A 86 8.40 11.92 1.78
N SER A 87 9.15 11.34 2.71
CA SER A 87 9.38 11.85 4.06
C SER A 87 10.44 11.00 4.75
N PRO A 88 11.32 11.57 5.60
CA PRO A 88 12.20 10.80 6.46
C PRO A 88 11.44 10.15 7.62
N THR A 89 10.29 10.70 8.00
CA THR A 89 9.41 10.23 9.07
C THR A 89 8.20 9.51 8.48
N LEU A 90 8.27 8.17 8.44
CA LEU A 90 7.26 7.33 7.79
C LEU A 90 5.84 7.58 8.32
N ARG A 91 5.67 7.82 9.62
CA ARG A 91 4.34 7.85 10.26
C ARG A 91 3.55 9.13 9.99
N THR A 92 4.22 10.23 9.66
CA THR A 92 3.64 11.58 9.59
C THR A 92 3.19 11.94 8.17
N THR A 93 3.80 11.34 7.15
CA THR A 93 3.46 11.60 5.75
C THR A 93 2.85 10.36 5.09
N TYR A 94 1.62 10.49 4.60
CA TYR A 94 0.87 9.39 3.99
C TYR A 94 -0.32 9.89 3.17
N ILE A 95 -0.88 9.01 2.35
CA ILE A 95 -2.25 9.13 1.86
C ILE A 95 -3.12 8.06 2.52
N LYS A 96 -4.38 8.39 2.80
CA LYS A 96 -5.38 7.46 3.32
C LYS A 96 -6.68 7.68 2.59
N SER A 97 -7.41 6.60 2.27
CA SER A 97 -8.74 6.75 1.71
C SER A 97 -9.69 7.39 2.73
N LYS A 98 -10.52 8.32 2.25
CA LYS A 98 -11.54 8.98 3.07
C LYS A 98 -12.66 7.99 3.40
N GLY A 99 -13.22 8.11 4.60
CA GLY A 99 -14.40 7.35 5.02
C GLY A 99 -14.21 5.82 5.01
N ASP A 100 -15.33 5.11 5.10
CA ASP A 100 -15.39 3.66 4.95
C ASP A 100 -15.70 3.31 3.48
N LEU A 101 -14.76 2.68 2.78
CA LEU A 101 -14.87 2.35 1.37
C LEU A 101 -16.03 1.39 1.09
N GLY A 102 -16.25 0.36 1.92
CA GLY A 102 -17.29 -0.64 1.68
C GLY A 102 -17.03 -1.56 0.47
N LEU A 103 -15.76 -1.77 0.07
CA LEU A 103 -15.42 -2.60 -1.09
C LEU A 103 -15.40 -4.08 -0.70
N ASN A 104 -16.17 -4.93 -1.39
CA ASN A 104 -16.35 -6.33 -1.03
C ASN A 104 -15.35 -7.30 -1.70
N HIS A 105 -14.42 -6.76 -2.47
CA HIS A 105 -13.43 -7.54 -3.21
C HIS A 105 -12.41 -8.23 -2.29
N PRO A 106 -12.14 -9.54 -2.49
CA PRO A 106 -11.18 -10.29 -1.70
C PRO A 106 -9.72 -9.97 -2.03
N TRP A 107 -9.43 -9.56 -3.27
CA TRP A 107 -8.06 -9.27 -3.69
C TRP A 107 -7.79 -7.77 -3.68
N PHE A 108 -6.67 -7.41 -3.09
CA PHE A 108 -6.13 -6.06 -3.09
C PHE A 108 -4.79 -6.06 -3.81
N SER A 109 -4.59 -5.09 -4.69
CA SER A 109 -3.33 -4.94 -5.42
C SER A 109 -2.91 -3.48 -5.52
N LEU A 110 -1.60 -3.26 -5.47
CA LEU A 110 -1.00 -1.96 -5.71
C LEU A 110 0.28 -2.08 -6.52
N GLN A 111 0.59 -1.04 -7.29
CA GLN A 111 1.85 -0.88 -8.01
C GLN A 111 2.69 0.21 -7.37
N VAL A 112 3.87 -0.19 -6.90
CA VAL A 112 4.78 0.67 -6.15
C VAL A 112 6.21 0.47 -6.60
N ARG A 113 6.98 1.55 -6.58
CA ARG A 113 8.44 1.53 -6.68
C ARG A 113 9.04 2.05 -5.37
N SER A 114 9.97 1.28 -4.82
CA SER A 114 10.67 1.66 -3.59
C SER A 114 11.68 2.78 -3.85
N LEU A 115 11.80 3.72 -2.90
CA LEU A 115 12.84 4.76 -2.91
C LEU A 115 14.09 4.36 -2.12
N GLY A 116 14.29 3.06 -1.86
CA GLY A 116 15.46 2.56 -1.12
C GLY A 116 15.44 2.85 0.38
N ARG A 117 14.27 3.18 0.93
CA ARG A 117 14.04 3.47 2.36
C ARG A 117 12.98 2.56 2.95
N GLU A 118 12.84 2.58 4.27
CA GLU A 118 11.79 1.86 4.98
C GLU A 118 10.40 2.28 4.50
N TRP A 119 9.58 1.32 4.08
CA TRP A 119 8.25 1.58 3.53
C TRP A 119 7.19 0.71 4.21
N SER A 120 5.95 1.20 4.26
CA SER A 120 4.81 0.41 4.72
C SER A 120 3.49 0.87 4.13
N PHE A 121 2.48 0.01 4.20
CA PHE A 121 1.10 0.36 3.90
C PHE A 121 0.13 -0.42 4.80
N GLU A 122 -1.10 0.05 4.88
CA GLU A 122 -2.19 -0.60 5.62
C GLU A 122 -3.44 -0.76 4.77
N VAL A 123 -4.14 -1.84 5.04
CA VAL A 123 -5.51 -2.10 4.57
C VAL A 123 -6.38 -2.36 5.79
N GLY A 124 -7.39 -1.52 5.97
CA GLY A 124 -8.44 -1.74 6.96
C GLY A 124 -9.46 -2.73 6.42
N VAL A 125 -9.67 -3.83 7.12
CA VAL A 125 -10.66 -4.87 6.78
C VAL A 125 -11.72 -4.95 7.86
N VAL A 126 -12.94 -5.23 7.45
CA VAL A 126 -14.08 -5.38 8.36
C VAL A 126 -14.58 -6.81 8.25
N ASP A 127 -14.80 -7.44 9.41
CA ASP A 127 -15.41 -8.77 9.46
C ASP A 127 -16.95 -8.71 9.44
N GLN A 128 -17.61 -9.85 9.24
CA GLN A 128 -19.07 -9.96 9.27
C GLN A 128 -19.67 -9.57 10.63
N MET A 129 -18.87 -9.59 11.70
CA MET A 129 -19.26 -9.11 13.04
C MET A 129 -19.08 -7.59 13.19
N LYS A 130 -18.83 -6.87 12.08
CA LYS A 130 -18.65 -5.41 12.01
C LYS A 130 -17.45 -4.88 12.82
N ARG A 131 -16.43 -5.71 13.03
CA ARG A 131 -15.19 -5.29 13.70
C ARG A 131 -14.15 -4.89 12.67
N VAL A 132 -13.55 -3.73 12.90
CA VAL A 132 -12.46 -3.23 12.07
C VAL A 132 -11.13 -3.84 12.54
N ARG A 133 -10.33 -4.28 11.57
CA ARG A 133 -8.99 -4.83 11.76
C ARG A 133 -8.07 -4.19 10.73
N THR A 134 -6.80 -4.11 11.05
CA THR A 134 -5.79 -3.52 10.17
C THR A 134 -4.78 -4.59 9.79
N VAL A 135 -4.59 -4.79 8.50
CA VAL A 135 -3.45 -5.51 7.96
C VAL A 135 -2.40 -4.48 7.57
N ARG A 136 -1.18 -4.59 8.09
CA ARG A 136 -0.04 -3.74 7.74
C ARG A 136 1.09 -4.59 7.18
N LEU A 137 1.64 -4.15 6.06
CA LEU A 137 2.87 -4.72 5.50
C LEU A 137 3.97 -3.67 5.56
N SER A 138 5.19 -4.07 5.88
CA SER A 138 6.33 -3.14 5.91
C SER A 138 7.67 -3.80 5.68
N THR A 139 8.63 -3.03 5.17
CA THR A 139 9.98 -3.51 4.88
C THR A 139 10.90 -3.68 6.08
N PHE A 140 10.57 -3.07 7.21
CA PHE A 140 11.34 -3.16 8.46
C PHE A 140 10.84 -4.25 9.43
N GLN A 141 9.74 -4.92 9.08
CA GLN A 141 9.19 -6.01 9.87
C GLN A 141 9.82 -7.33 9.44
N LYS A 142 10.39 -8.09 10.39
CA LYS A 142 11.11 -9.35 10.09
C LYS A 142 10.22 -10.60 10.16
N SER A 143 9.24 -10.62 11.05
CA SER A 143 8.32 -11.75 11.26
C SER A 143 6.87 -11.28 11.35
N ALA A 144 5.90 -12.15 11.07
CA ALA A 144 4.49 -11.81 11.26
C ALA A 144 4.20 -11.56 12.76
N ARG A 145 3.41 -10.53 13.06
CA ARG A 145 3.05 -10.16 14.44
C ARG A 145 1.61 -9.70 14.53
N LEU A 146 0.92 -10.13 15.56
CA LEU A 146 -0.43 -9.69 15.89
C LEU A 146 -0.36 -8.73 17.08
N LYS A 147 -1.11 -7.62 16.99
CA LYS A 147 -1.39 -6.74 18.13
C LYS A 147 -2.88 -6.70 18.35
N LEU A 148 -3.28 -6.99 19.58
CA LEU A 148 -4.67 -6.95 19.99
C LEU A 148 -5.22 -5.50 20.00
N PRO A 149 -6.54 -5.32 19.91
CA PRO A 149 -7.12 -3.98 19.95
C PRO A 149 -6.86 -3.31 21.30
N VAL A 150 -6.44 -2.05 21.31
CA VAL A 150 -6.11 -1.27 22.52
C VAL A 150 -6.68 0.13 22.43
N ARG A 151 -7.42 0.58 23.47
CA ARG A 151 -7.89 1.98 23.64
C ARG A 151 -8.42 2.61 22.33
N GLY A 152 -9.43 1.97 21.71
CA GLY A 152 -10.06 2.46 20.48
C GLY A 152 -9.28 2.19 19.19
N LYS A 153 -8.09 1.57 19.25
CA LYS A 153 -7.37 1.12 18.05
C LYS A 153 -7.80 -0.29 17.65
N PRO A 154 -8.01 -0.56 16.35
CA PRO A 154 -8.34 -1.89 15.85
C PRO A 154 -7.18 -2.87 16.05
N ALA A 155 -7.47 -4.17 15.98
CA ALA A 155 -6.44 -5.21 15.95
C ALA A 155 -5.52 -4.99 14.74
N LEU A 156 -4.22 -5.20 14.90
CA LEU A 156 -3.22 -5.00 13.84
C LEU A 156 -2.45 -6.29 13.57
N LEU A 157 -2.62 -6.85 12.37
CA LEU A 157 -1.75 -7.89 11.84
C LEU A 157 -0.64 -7.23 11.04
N HIS A 158 0.59 -7.31 11.53
CA HIS A 158 1.77 -6.70 10.94
C HIS A 158 2.65 -7.77 10.31
N LEU A 159 2.73 -7.75 8.98
CA LEU A 159 3.44 -8.74 8.16
C LEU A 159 4.73 -8.16 7.58
N PRO A 160 5.77 -8.99 7.39
CA PRO A 160 6.97 -8.61 6.67
C PRO A 160 6.66 -8.37 5.18
N LEU A 161 7.39 -7.44 4.57
CA LEU A 161 7.38 -7.19 3.13
C LEU A 161 8.82 -7.07 2.64
N SER A 162 9.17 -7.77 1.57
CA SER A 162 10.44 -7.58 0.89
C SER A 162 10.18 -7.21 -0.56
N PHE A 163 10.95 -6.27 -1.07
CA PHE A 163 11.06 -6.03 -2.50
C PHE A 163 12.22 -6.87 -3.04
N PRO A 164 12.08 -7.50 -4.22
CA PRO A 164 13.20 -8.19 -4.85
C PRO A 164 14.33 -7.18 -5.05
N MET A 165 15.51 -7.45 -4.47
CA MET A 165 16.67 -6.59 -4.66
C MET A 165 17.25 -6.80 -6.06
N ALA A 166 17.75 -5.71 -6.68
CA ALA A 166 18.45 -5.76 -7.97
C ALA A 166 19.64 -6.73 -7.95
N SER A 167 20.30 -6.90 -6.80
CA SER A 167 21.42 -7.82 -6.62
C SER A 167 21.02 -9.31 -6.58
N GLU A 168 19.76 -9.64 -6.29
CA GLU A 168 19.30 -11.03 -6.16
C GLU A 168 18.67 -11.57 -7.45
N SER A 169 18.43 -10.71 -8.43
CA SER A 169 17.71 -11.10 -9.65
C SER A 169 18.30 -10.41 -10.88
N SER A 170 19.20 -11.13 -11.55
CA SER A 170 19.86 -10.77 -12.82
C SER A 170 18.89 -10.50 -14.00
N HIS A 171 17.58 -10.49 -13.75
CA HIS A 171 16.50 -10.41 -14.73
C HIS A 171 15.39 -9.41 -14.35
N LEU A 172 15.60 -8.51 -13.37
CA LEU A 172 14.60 -7.47 -13.11
C LEU A 172 14.52 -6.52 -14.31
N LEU A 173 13.47 -6.69 -15.09
CA LEU A 173 13.13 -5.81 -16.19
C LEU A 173 12.58 -4.47 -15.67
N THR A 174 12.13 -4.33 -14.42
CA THR A 174 11.65 -3.04 -13.92
C THR A 174 11.81 -2.88 -12.41
N ALA A 175 11.94 -1.62 -11.96
CA ALA A 175 11.95 -1.23 -10.54
C ALA A 175 10.58 -1.28 -9.88
N TRP A 176 9.54 -1.49 -10.68
CA TRP A 176 8.16 -1.54 -10.20
C TRP A 176 7.80 -2.92 -9.69
N SER A 177 7.15 -2.95 -8.53
CA SER A 177 6.61 -4.16 -7.92
C SER A 177 5.10 -4.06 -7.81
N THR A 178 4.42 -5.16 -8.15
CA THR A 178 3.00 -5.33 -7.87
C THR A 178 2.85 -6.15 -6.60
N VAL A 179 2.31 -5.54 -5.55
CA VAL A 179 1.99 -6.24 -4.30
C VAL A 179 0.52 -6.63 -4.34
N THR A 180 0.24 -7.92 -4.18
CA THR A 180 -1.13 -8.48 -4.24
C THR A 180 -1.40 -9.29 -2.98
N LEU A 181 -2.56 -9.05 -2.36
CA LEU A 181 -3.01 -9.72 -1.13
C LEU A 181 -4.39 -10.32 -1.32
N ASN A 182 -4.57 -11.53 -0.79
CA ASN A 182 -5.89 -12.10 -0.54
C ASN A 182 -6.30 -11.74 0.90
N LEU A 183 -7.25 -10.83 1.06
CA LEU A 183 -7.67 -10.32 2.36
C LEU A 183 -8.42 -11.37 3.18
N PRO A 184 -9.36 -12.17 2.62
CA PRO A 184 -9.98 -13.29 3.32
C PRO A 184 -8.98 -14.29 3.91
N SER A 185 -7.91 -14.64 3.20
CA SER A 185 -6.92 -15.60 3.72
C SER A 185 -6.14 -15.06 4.92
N LEU A 186 -6.12 -13.74 5.12
CA LEU A 186 -5.47 -13.11 6.27
C LEU A 186 -6.33 -13.09 7.53
N MET A 187 -7.65 -13.28 7.40
CA MET A 187 -8.57 -13.22 8.54
C MET A 187 -8.23 -14.20 9.66
N PRO A 188 -7.97 -15.51 9.40
CA PRO A 188 -7.70 -16.48 10.47
C PRO A 188 -6.52 -16.09 11.37
N HIS A 189 -5.51 -15.39 10.83
CA HIS A 189 -4.32 -14.99 11.58
C HIS A 189 -4.59 -13.94 12.66
N PHE A 190 -5.74 -13.26 12.64
CA PHE A 190 -6.13 -12.36 13.73
C PHE A 190 -6.59 -13.11 15.00
N SER A 191 -6.78 -14.43 14.93
CA SER A 191 -7.04 -15.31 16.07
C SER A 191 -5.79 -16.09 16.50
N ASP A 192 -4.68 -15.96 15.77
CA ASP A 192 -3.47 -16.74 16.01
C ASP A 192 -2.65 -16.12 17.14
N MET A 193 -2.76 -16.72 18.32
CA MET A 193 -2.08 -16.26 19.53
C MET A 193 -0.57 -16.46 19.48
N SER A 194 -0.05 -17.32 18.60
CA SER A 194 1.40 -17.51 18.42
C SER A 194 2.09 -16.27 17.85
N LEU A 195 1.30 -15.36 17.23
CA LEU A 195 1.80 -14.11 16.66
C LEU A 195 1.84 -12.95 17.67
N LEU A 196 1.36 -13.15 18.91
CA LEU A 196 1.44 -12.16 19.98
C LEU A 196 2.85 -12.03 20.51
N ARG A 197 3.16 -10.87 21.10
CA ARG A 197 4.37 -10.72 21.92
C ARG A 197 4.08 -11.03 23.38
N ASP A 198 5.12 -11.46 24.09
CA ASP A 198 5.07 -11.68 25.55
C ASP A 198 4.65 -10.44 26.36
N ASP A 199 4.91 -9.23 25.83
CA ASP A 199 4.52 -7.95 26.48
C ASP A 199 3.05 -7.53 26.22
N ASP A 200 2.33 -8.18 25.30
CA ASP A 200 0.94 -7.83 25.00
C ASP A 200 0.04 -8.44 26.10
N ASP A 201 -0.24 -7.65 27.13
CA ASP A 201 -1.06 -7.95 28.31
C ASP A 201 -2.24 -8.89 27.98
N ALA A 202 -2.02 -10.18 28.26
CA ALA A 202 -2.88 -11.31 27.89
C ALA A 202 -4.18 -11.40 28.72
N SER A 203 -4.43 -10.42 29.59
CA SER A 203 -5.63 -10.32 30.42
C SER A 203 -6.91 -9.96 29.64
N ARG A 204 -6.86 -9.93 28.29
CA ARG A 204 -7.97 -9.49 27.44
C ARG A 204 -8.90 -10.63 27.04
N SER A 205 -10.20 -10.39 27.22
CA SER A 205 -11.30 -11.33 27.03
C SER A 205 -11.28 -12.04 25.66
N ALA A 206 -11.56 -13.34 25.63
CA ALA A 206 -11.70 -14.16 24.41
C ALA A 206 -12.60 -13.54 23.30
N SER A 207 -13.52 -12.66 23.68
CA SER A 207 -14.34 -11.89 22.73
C SER A 207 -13.52 -10.98 21.82
N THR A 208 -12.34 -10.46 22.21
CA THR A 208 -11.51 -9.59 21.35
C THR A 208 -10.77 -10.36 20.26
N VAL A 209 -10.65 -11.68 20.42
CA VAL A 209 -9.90 -12.58 19.54
C VAL A 209 -10.82 -13.18 18.48
N ALA A 210 -12.11 -13.35 18.77
CA ALA A 210 -13.06 -13.92 17.80
C ALA A 210 -13.02 -13.17 16.46
N VAL A 211 -12.73 -13.90 15.38
CA VAL A 211 -12.66 -13.38 14.01
C VAL A 211 -13.86 -13.89 13.21
N GLY A 212 -14.65 -12.96 12.66
CA GLY A 212 -15.65 -13.30 11.65
C GLY A 212 -15.02 -13.44 10.26
N ALA A 213 -15.77 -14.03 9.32
CA ALA A 213 -15.36 -14.03 7.92
C ALA A 213 -15.20 -12.59 7.38
N PHE A 214 -14.37 -12.43 6.36
CA PHE A 214 -14.17 -11.15 5.66
C PHE A 214 -15.53 -10.62 5.14
N SER A 215 -15.78 -9.32 5.34
CA SER A 215 -16.96 -8.64 4.81
C SER A 215 -16.57 -7.64 3.72
N HIS A 216 -15.72 -6.67 4.03
CA HIS A 216 -15.31 -5.63 3.09
C HIS A 216 -14.06 -4.91 3.58
N VAL A 217 -13.49 -4.11 2.69
CA VAL A 217 -12.39 -3.19 2.96
C VAL A 217 -12.97 -1.84 3.38
N SER A 218 -12.47 -1.33 4.51
CA SER A 218 -12.87 -0.03 5.03
C SER A 218 -11.95 1.10 4.60
N TYR A 219 -10.63 0.88 4.58
CA TYR A 219 -9.70 1.92 4.13
C TYR A 219 -8.41 1.34 3.57
N VAL A 220 -7.69 2.16 2.80
CA VAL A 220 -6.30 1.92 2.40
C VAL A 220 -5.46 3.10 2.85
N LYS A 221 -4.29 2.85 3.41
CA LYS A 221 -3.33 3.88 3.79
C LYS A 221 -1.95 3.55 3.27
N ILE A 222 -1.36 4.43 2.47
CA ILE A 222 -0.02 4.27 1.91
C ILE A 222 0.90 5.28 2.58
N TYR A 223 1.98 4.81 3.20
CA TYR A 223 2.96 5.70 3.82
C TYR A 223 3.99 6.21 2.81
N SER A 224 4.73 7.25 3.21
CA SER A 224 5.80 7.87 2.44
C SER A 224 6.94 6.91 2.08
N THR A 225 7.88 7.43 1.28
CA THR A 225 9.07 6.78 0.72
C THR A 225 8.80 5.80 -0.42
N CYS A 226 7.85 6.13 -1.29
CA CYS A 226 7.55 5.34 -2.47
C CYS A 226 7.08 6.20 -3.65
N ARG A 227 7.19 5.64 -4.86
CA ARG A 227 6.39 6.07 -6.01
C ARG A 227 5.20 5.12 -6.18
N LEU A 228 4.00 5.67 -6.34
CA LEU A 228 2.75 4.94 -6.43
C LEU A 228 2.10 5.20 -7.80
N ARG A 229 1.71 4.14 -8.49
CA ARG A 229 1.03 4.23 -9.80
C ARG A 229 -0.45 3.90 -9.71
N ARG A 230 -0.79 2.75 -9.14
CA ARG A 230 -2.17 2.24 -9.09
C ARG A 230 -2.47 1.52 -7.79
N ILE A 231 -3.73 1.61 -7.37
CA ILE A 231 -4.34 0.77 -6.33
C ILE A 231 -5.67 0.27 -6.87
N TRP A 232 -5.91 -1.03 -6.80
CA TRP A 232 -7.16 -1.62 -7.25
C TRP A 232 -7.53 -2.85 -6.43
N PHE A 233 -8.77 -3.25 -6.60
CA PHE A 233 -9.36 -4.42 -5.98
C PHE A 233 -9.99 -5.31 -7.05
N SER A 234 -9.96 -6.62 -6.86
CA SER A 234 -10.55 -7.58 -7.79
C SER A 234 -11.26 -8.73 -7.09
N GLN A 235 -12.29 -9.28 -7.75
CA GLN A 235 -13.02 -10.47 -7.29
C GLN A 235 -12.17 -11.73 -7.41
N GLU A 236 -11.38 -11.80 -8.47
CA GLU A 236 -10.51 -12.94 -8.77
C GLU A 236 -9.05 -12.60 -8.52
N ARG A 237 -8.23 -13.65 -8.41
CA ARG A 237 -6.79 -13.48 -8.27
C ARG A 237 -6.27 -12.72 -9.50
N PRO A 238 -5.53 -11.61 -9.30
CA PRO A 238 -4.87 -10.93 -10.41
C PRO A 238 -3.99 -11.92 -11.18
N GLY A 239 -4.35 -12.19 -12.44
CA GLY A 239 -3.71 -13.15 -13.34
C GLY A 239 -3.35 -12.52 -14.69
N ALA A 240 -3.09 -13.35 -15.69
CA ALA A 240 -2.74 -12.89 -17.05
C ALA A 240 -3.86 -12.09 -17.75
N ASP A 241 -5.12 -12.28 -17.35
CA ASP A 241 -6.29 -11.59 -17.89
C ASP A 241 -6.56 -10.22 -17.23
N LEU A 242 -5.57 -9.66 -16.52
CA LEU A 242 -5.65 -8.26 -16.07
C LEU A 242 -5.76 -7.36 -17.31
N PRO A 243 -6.74 -6.45 -17.34
CA PRO A 243 -6.81 -5.42 -18.38
C PRO A 243 -5.46 -4.70 -18.51
N TRP A 244 -5.09 -4.34 -19.74
CA TRP A 244 -3.76 -3.81 -20.06
C TRP A 244 -3.39 -2.60 -19.19
N GLU A 245 -4.37 -1.80 -18.76
CA GLU A 245 -4.14 -0.65 -17.87
C GLU A 245 -3.59 -1.03 -16.49
N PHE A 246 -3.76 -2.27 -16.04
CA PHE A 246 -3.23 -2.79 -14.78
C PHE A 246 -1.91 -3.55 -14.96
N GLN A 247 -1.44 -3.75 -16.19
CA GLN A 247 -0.15 -4.37 -16.45
C GLN A 247 0.99 -3.34 -16.36
N LEU A 248 2.21 -3.83 -16.08
CA LEU A 248 3.44 -3.04 -16.13
C LEU A 248 4.05 -3.22 -17.52
N TYR A 249 4.10 -2.14 -18.30
CA TYR A 249 4.79 -2.11 -19.59
C TYR A 249 5.94 -1.13 -19.48
N SER A 250 7.12 -1.58 -19.86
CA SER A 250 8.25 -0.72 -20.17
C SER A 250 8.16 -0.25 -21.62
N ASP A 251 8.55 1.00 -21.87
CA ASP A 251 8.90 1.39 -23.23
C ASP A 251 10.26 0.77 -23.59
N ALA A 252 10.38 0.27 -24.82
CA ALA A 252 11.57 -0.38 -25.35
C ALA A 252 12.64 0.63 -25.76
#